data_AF-A0A946XZD2-F1
#
_entry.id   AF-A0A946XZD2-F1
#
_cell.length_a   1.000
_cell.length_b   1.000
_cell.length_c   1.000
_cell.angle_alpha   90.00
_cell.angle_beta   90.00
_cell.angle_gamma   90.00
#
_symmetry.space_group_name_H-M   'P 1'
#
loop_
_entity.id
_entity.type
_entity.pdbx_description
1 polymer ?
#
loop_
_entity_poly.entity_id
_entity_poly.type
_entity_poly.pdbx_seq_one_letter_code
_entity_poly.pdbx_strand_id
1 'polypeptide(L)'
;MADRSSEVVYAEDRQMAQRLLAGDEAAFRQFFDEHYGRLYRFALSRLGGDQVAAEDIVQQTLSKALRKLASYKAESQLQTWLCAICRNDI
;
A
#
# COMPACT_ATOMS: atom_id res chain seq x y z
N MET A 1 15.51 6.44 -28.16
CA MET A 1 15.95 5.99 -26.82
C MET A 1 14.70 5.72 -25.99
N ALA A 2 14.10 4.55 -26.17
CA ALA A 2 12.89 4.13 -25.47
C ALA A 2 13.03 2.66 -25.06
N ASP A 3 12.33 2.34 -23.98
CA ASP A 3 12.13 1.02 -23.37
C ASP A 3 13.29 0.48 -22.50
N ARG A 4 13.45 1.07 -21.31
CA ARG A 4 13.77 0.25 -20.14
C ARG A 4 12.46 -0.41 -19.77
N SER A 5 12.30 -1.65 -20.24
CA SER A 5 11.15 -2.50 -19.95
C SER A 5 10.84 -2.42 -18.46
N SER A 6 9.58 -2.14 -18.14
CA SER A 6 9.08 -2.13 -16.76
C SER A 6 9.20 -3.54 -16.19
N GLU A 7 10.37 -3.86 -15.64
CA GLU A 7 10.62 -5.13 -14.99
C GLU A 7 9.74 -5.18 -13.75
N VAL A 8 8.83 -6.16 -13.71
CA VAL A 8 8.08 -6.47 -12.49
C VAL A 8 9.09 -7.04 -11.51
N VAL A 9 9.61 -6.20 -10.62
CA VAL A 9 10.61 -6.60 -9.62
C VAL A 9 9.94 -7.35 -8.47
N TYR A 10 8.66 -7.06 -8.18
CA TYR A 10 7.92 -7.62 -7.06
C TYR A 10 6.72 -8.45 -7.54
N ALA A 11 7.01 -9.67 -8.03
CA ALA A 11 6.00 -10.56 -8.61
C ALA A 11 4.90 -10.96 -7.60
N GLU A 12 5.26 -11.24 -6.35
CA GLU A 12 4.32 -11.58 -5.28
C GLU A 12 3.37 -10.41 -4.97
N ASP A 13 3.90 -9.20 -4.83
CA ASP A 13 3.10 -7.98 -4.64
C ASP A 13 2.17 -7.73 -5.85
N ARG A 14 2.63 -8.02 -7.07
CA ARG A 14 1.80 -7.93 -8.27
C ARG A 14 0.65 -8.94 -8.23
N GLN A 15 0.93 -10.17 -7.81
CA GLN A 15 -0.10 -11.20 -7.66
C GLN A 15 -1.10 -10.82 -6.57
N MET A 16 -0.63 -10.29 -5.44
CA MET A 16 -1.48 -9.75 -4.38
C MET A 16 -2.41 -8.66 -4.94
N ALA A 17 -1.87 -7.68 -5.66
CA ALA A 17 -2.64 -6.60 -6.26
C ALA A 17 -3.72 -7.12 -7.24
N GLN A 18 -3.39 -8.12 -8.06
CA GLN A 18 -4.34 -8.74 -8.97
C GLN A 18 -5.49 -9.45 -8.23
N ARG A 19 -5.19 -10.20 -7.16
CA ARG A 19 -6.20 -10.87 -6.35
C ARG A 19 -7.12 -9.87 -5.64
N LEU A 20 -6.56 -8.80 -5.10
CA LEU A 20 -7.33 -7.70 -4.51
C LEU A 20 -8.27 -7.04 -5.52
N LEU A 21 -7.81 -6.78 -6.75
CA LEU A 21 -8.66 -6.26 -7.83
C LEU A 21 -9.77 -7.22 -8.26
N ALA A 22 -9.54 -8.52 -8.12
CA ALA A 22 -10.55 -9.56 -8.37
C ALA A 22 -11.57 -9.71 -7.22
N GLY A 23 -11.44 -8.95 -6.12
CA GLY A 23 -12.33 -9.04 -4.96
C GLY A 23 -12.08 -10.26 -4.06
N ASP A 24 -10.88 -10.85 -4.11
CA ASP A 24 -10.51 -11.98 -3.25
C ASP A 24 -10.42 -11.54 -1.77
N GLU A 25 -11.39 -11.95 -0.95
CA GLU A 25 -11.46 -11.65 0.48
C GLU A 25 -10.29 -12.23 1.28
N ALA A 26 -9.70 -13.36 0.84
CA ALA A 26 -8.52 -13.92 1.49
C ALA A 26 -7.29 -13.06 1.20
N ALA A 27 -7.16 -12.57 -0.04
CA ALA A 27 -6.11 -11.61 -0.39
C ALA A 27 -6.27 -10.29 0.36
N PHE A 28 -7.52 -9.80 0.55
CA PHE A 28 -7.77 -8.61 1.35
C PHE A 28 -7.30 -8.76 2.80
N ARG A 29 -7.65 -9.88 3.46
CA ARG A 29 -7.19 -10.17 4.82
C ARG A 29 -5.67 -10.23 4.91
N GLN A 30 -5.04 -10.97 3.99
CA GLN A 30 -3.58 -11.08 3.94
C GLN A 30 -2.90 -9.71 3.76
N PHE A 31 -3.37 -8.92 2.79
CA PHE A 31 -2.90 -7.55 2.55
C PHE A 31 -3.04 -6.68 3.80
N PHE A 32 -4.20 -6.73 4.46
CA PHE A 32 -4.44 -5.92 5.65
C PHE A 32 -3.49 -6.31 6.79
N ASP A 33 -3.39 -7.61 7.10
CA ASP A 33 -2.54 -8.14 8.17
C ASP A 33 -1.05 -7.82 7.96
N GLU A 34 -0.57 -7.90 6.71
CA GLU A 34 0.83 -7.65 6.37
C GLU A 34 1.21 -6.15 6.41
N HIS A 35 0.30 -5.27 6.01
CA HIS A 35 0.64 -3.87 5.76
C HIS A 35 0.15 -2.90 6.82
N TYR A 36 -0.99 -3.15 7.48
CA TYR A 36 -1.60 -2.21 8.41
C TYR A 36 -0.65 -1.82 9.54
N GLY A 37 -0.09 -2.80 10.27
CA GLY A 37 0.77 -2.52 11.43
C GLY A 37 2.07 -1.79 11.06
N ARG A 38 2.63 -2.06 9.88
CA ARG A 38 3.82 -1.36 9.36
C ARG A 38 3.48 0.08 8.98
N LEU A 39 2.35 0.28 8.33
CA LEU A 39 1.88 1.59 7.91
C LEU A 39 1.48 2.46 9.11
N TYR A 40 0.87 1.85 10.13
CA TYR A 40 0.54 2.51 11.39
C TYR A 40 1.77 3.02 12.12
N ARG A 41 2.80 2.18 12.29
CA ARG A 41 4.06 2.64 12.91
C ARG A 41 4.73 3.76 12.12
N PHE A 42 4.66 3.68 10.79
CA PHE A 42 5.13 4.77 9.93
C PHE A 42 4.35 6.07 10.19
N ALA A 43 3.02 6.06 10.11
CA ALA A 43 2.17 7.23 10.34
C ALA A 43 2.36 7.80 11.76
N LEU A 44 2.35 6.94 12.79
CA LEU A 44 2.54 7.33 14.19
C LEU A 44 3.86 8.10 14.40
N SER A 45 4.95 7.63 13.78
CA SER A 45 6.24 8.34 13.86
C SER A 45 6.24 9.71 13.18
N ARG A 46 5.40 9.90 12.15
CA ARG A 46 5.31 11.17 11.40
C ARG A 46 4.37 12.17 12.05
N LEU A 47 3.38 11.67 12.80
CA LEU A 47 2.37 12.46 13.49
C LEU A 47 2.73 12.70 14.97
N GLY A 48 4.01 12.59 15.33
CA GLY A 48 4.49 12.90 16.69
C GLY A 48 3.93 11.99 17.78
N GLY A 49 3.45 10.79 17.45
CA GLY A 49 2.86 9.87 18.42
C GLY A 49 1.35 10.01 18.62
N ASP A 50 0.65 10.82 17.82
CA ASP A 50 -0.82 10.88 17.84
C ASP A 50 -1.42 9.59 17.28
N GLN A 51 -1.96 8.75 18.17
CA GLN A 51 -2.52 7.45 17.82
C GLN A 51 -3.81 7.57 17.00
N VAL A 52 -4.69 8.51 17.36
CA VAL A 52 -5.99 8.69 16.70
C VAL A 52 -5.79 9.20 15.29
N ALA A 53 -4.93 10.20 15.12
CA ALA A 53 -4.57 10.70 13.80
C ALA A 53 -3.88 9.63 12.95
N ALA A 54 -3.00 8.81 13.54
CA ALA A 54 -2.33 7.74 12.83
C ALA A 54 -3.30 6.65 12.35
N GLU A 55 -4.27 6.24 13.16
CA GLU A 55 -5.30 5.27 12.75
C GLU A 55 -6.14 5.79 11.58
N ASP A 56 -6.62 7.03 11.66
CA ASP A 56 -7.41 7.66 10.61
C ASP A 56 -6.63 7.74 9.29
N ILE A 57 -5.38 8.25 9.33
CA ILE A 57 -4.52 8.34 8.16
C ILE A 57 -4.25 6.98 7.53
N VAL A 58 -4.02 5.92 8.33
CA VAL A 58 -3.80 4.57 7.80
C VAL A 58 -5.05 4.05 7.10
N GLN A 59 -6.23 4.20 7.70
CA GLN A 59 -7.49 3.78 7.09
C GLN A 59 -7.75 4.51 5.77
N GLN A 60 -7.55 5.83 5.75
CA GLN A 60 -7.66 6.63 4.53
C GLN A 60 -6.64 6.20 3.47
N THR A 61 -5.40 5.93 3.87
CA THR A 61 -4.33 5.47 2.97
C THR A 61 -4.68 4.15 2.31
N LEU A 62 -5.08 3.13 3.09
CA LEU A 62 -5.45 1.82 2.55
C LEU A 62 -6.65 1.93 1.62
N SER A 63 -7.64 2.75 1.98
CA SER A 63 -8.80 3.03 1.14
C SER A 63 -8.41 3.72 -0.18
N LYS A 64 -7.51 4.71 -0.14
CA LYS A 64 -6.96 5.37 -1.33
C LYS A 64 -6.13 4.41 -2.18
N ALA A 65 -5.36 3.54 -1.54
CA ALA A 65 -4.53 2.54 -2.20
C ALA A 65 -5.37 1.54 -2.97
N LEU A 66 -6.42 0.97 -2.36
CA LEU A 66 -7.33 0.04 -3.05
C LEU A 66 -7.99 0.68 -4.28
N ARG A 67 -8.42 1.95 -4.18
CA ARG A 67 -8.96 2.70 -5.33
C ARG A 67 -7.94 2.94 -6.44
N LYS A 68 -6.65 3.03 -6.10
CA LYS A 68 -5.55 3.26 -7.05
C LYS A 68 -4.83 1.97 -7.44
N LEU A 69 -5.24 0.81 -6.92
CA LEU A 69 -4.44 -0.41 -7.01
C LEU A 69 -4.20 -0.88 -8.45
N ALA A 70 -5.12 -0.58 -9.36
CA ALA A 70 -4.96 -0.85 -10.79
C ALA A 70 -3.78 -0.10 -11.44
N SER A 71 -3.28 0.98 -10.84
CA SER A 71 -2.09 1.70 -11.31
C SER A 71 -0.79 1.23 -10.68
N TYR A 72 -0.84 0.30 -9.72
CA TYR A 72 0.36 -0.27 -9.11
C TYR A 72 1.07 -1.20 -10.10
N LYS A 73 2.31 -0.85 -10.44
CA LYS A 73 3.12 -1.54 -11.46
C LYS A 73 4.08 -2.59 -10.92
N ALA A 74 4.18 -2.75 -9.60
CA ALA A 74 5.17 -3.61 -8.96
C ALA A 74 6.64 -3.30 -9.33
N GLU A 75 6.92 -2.02 -9.59
CA GLU A 75 8.28 -1.45 -9.74
C GLU A 75 8.93 -1.13 -8.36
N SER A 76 8.14 -1.17 -7.29
CA SER A 76 8.56 -1.03 -5.89
C SER A 76 7.73 -1.96 -5.02
N GLN A 77 8.20 -2.30 -3.81
CA GLN A 77 7.41 -3.09 -2.85
C GLN A 77 6.05 -2.42 -2.61
N LEU A 78 5.00 -3.22 -2.43
CA LEU A 78 3.66 -2.71 -2.15
C LEU A 78 3.65 -1.85 -0.88
N GLN A 79 4.41 -2.24 0.14
CA GLN A 79 4.62 -1.43 1.35
C GLN A 79 5.19 -0.04 1.04
N THR A 80 6.19 0.04 0.15
CA THR A 80 6.82 1.32 -0.21
C THR A 80 5.83 2.22 -0.93
N TRP A 81 5.03 1.66 -1.82
CA TRP A 81 3.97 2.38 -2.52
C TRP A 81 2.88 2.88 -1.54
N LEU A 82 2.47 2.07 -0.57
CA LEU A 82 1.55 2.47 0.50
C LEU A 82 2.10 3.63 1.33
N CYS A 83 3.37 3.56 1.75
CA CYS A 83 4.01 4.64 2.49
C CYS A 83 4.13 5.93 1.66
N ALA A 84 4.27 5.83 0.33
CA ALA A 84 4.26 6.99 -0.56
C ALA A 84 2.88 7.65 -0.66
N ILE A 85 1.79 6.85 -0.68
CA ILE A 85 0.42 7.38 -0.59
C ILE A 85 0.21 8.05 0.76
N CYS A 86 0.56 7.36 1.85
CA CYS A 86 0.42 7.85 3.22
C CYS A 86 1.06 9.22 3.44
N ARG A 87 2.27 9.42 2.90
CA ARG A 87 3.02 10.67 3.02
C ARG A 87 2.33 11.86 2.35
N ASN A 88 1.43 11.65 1.40
CA ASN A 88 0.71 12.77 0.77
C ASN A 88 -0.39 13.34 1.67
N ASP A 89 -0.76 12.63 2.74
CA ASP A 89 -1.87 12.97 3.63
C ASP A 89 -1.40 13.28 5.07
N ILE A 90 -0.08 13.23 5.34
CA ILE A 90 0.55 13.60 6.62
C ILE A 90 1.30 14.92 6.44
#